data_AF-A0AA39RGV1-F1
#
_entry.id   AF-A0AA39RGV1-F1
#
_cell.length_a   1.000
_cell.length_b   1.000
_cell.length_c   1.000
_cell.angle_alpha   90.00
_cell.angle_beta   90.00
_cell.angle_gamma   90.00
#
_symmetry.space_group_name_H-M   'P 1'
#
loop_
_entity.id
_entity.type
_entity.pdbx_description
1 polymer ?
#
loop_
_entity_poly.entity_id
_entity_poly.type
_entity_poly.pdbx_seq_one_letter_code
_entity_poly.pdbx_strand_id
1 'polypeptide(L)'
;MRLMSLVDRGSNESGQIPYDLIRDTLRISDDEVETGVVKAITAKLIDSKMDQMNQVIIVSRCTERVFGQQQWLTLTSKLATLKGNIANVINTIQANKTTEEGTQPAQGLMIR
;
A
#
# COMPACT_ATOMS: atom_id res chain seq x y z
N MET A 1 -14.91 3.77 -21.31
CA MET A 1 -14.40 5.12 -20.99
C MET A 1 -14.63 5.55 -19.53
N ARG A 2 -15.73 5.15 -18.87
CA ARG A 2 -16.06 5.65 -17.50
C ARG A 2 -15.26 5.02 -16.36
N LEU A 3 -15.05 3.71 -16.37
CA LEU A 3 -14.21 3.00 -15.37
C LEU A 3 -12.77 3.55 -15.33
N MET A 4 -12.33 4.08 -16.46
CA MET A 4 -11.04 4.72 -16.59
C MET A 4 -10.99 6.04 -15.78
N SER A 5 -12.02 6.88 -15.82
CA SER A 5 -12.05 8.09 -14.97
C SER A 5 -11.97 7.76 -13.47
N LEU A 6 -12.54 6.63 -13.03
CA LEU A 6 -12.45 6.17 -11.64
C LEU A 6 -11.00 5.83 -11.21
N VAL A 7 -10.22 5.17 -12.09
CA VAL A 7 -8.82 4.81 -11.80
C VAL A 7 -7.96 6.05 -11.59
N ASP A 8 -8.18 7.09 -12.40
CA ASP A 8 -7.43 8.35 -12.32
C ASP A 8 -7.67 9.08 -10.99
N ARG A 9 -8.90 8.99 -10.45
CA ARG A 9 -9.21 9.49 -9.11
C ARG A 9 -8.52 8.67 -8.02
N GLY A 10 -8.51 7.35 -8.14
CA GLY A 10 -7.84 6.47 -7.19
C GLY A 10 -6.32 6.59 -7.14
N SER A 11 -5.67 7.04 -8.23
CA SER A 11 -4.22 7.31 -8.24
C SER A 11 -3.85 8.65 -7.58
N ASN A 12 -4.76 9.63 -7.54
CA ASN A 12 -4.49 10.99 -7.05
C ASN A 12 -4.99 11.25 -5.62
N GLU A 13 -6.02 10.52 -5.18
CA GLU A 13 -6.58 10.67 -3.83
C GLU A 13 -5.86 9.77 -2.83
N SER A 14 -6.01 10.07 -1.53
CA SER A 14 -5.36 9.45 -0.36
C SER A 14 -5.58 7.93 -0.15
N GLY A 15 -5.93 7.20 -1.22
CA GLY A 15 -6.37 5.82 -1.20
C GLY A 15 -7.82 5.68 -0.74
N GLN A 16 -8.59 6.78 -0.65
CA GLN A 16 -10.01 6.75 -0.26
C GLN A 16 -10.85 7.59 -1.23
N ILE A 17 -11.88 6.98 -1.80
CA ILE A 17 -12.80 7.63 -2.76
C ILE A 17 -14.24 7.51 -2.24
N PRO A 18 -14.95 8.62 -1.99
CA PRO A 18 -16.36 8.60 -1.60
C PRO A 18 -17.30 8.09 -2.70
N TYR A 19 -18.38 7.42 -2.31
CA TYR A 19 -19.37 6.87 -3.25
C TYR A 19 -20.03 7.96 -4.11
N ASP A 20 -20.32 9.12 -3.53
CA ASP A 20 -20.87 10.29 -4.26
C ASP A 20 -19.99 10.68 -5.45
N LEU A 21 -18.67 10.71 -5.22
CA LEU A 21 -17.72 11.07 -6.26
C LEU A 21 -17.67 10.01 -7.37
N ILE A 22 -17.84 8.74 -7.02
CA ILE A 22 -17.90 7.61 -7.96
C ILE A 22 -19.17 7.70 -8.79
N ARG A 23 -20.31 7.95 -8.14
CA ARG A 23 -21.60 8.20 -8.80
C ARG A 23 -21.45 9.29 -9.85
N ASP A 24 -20.90 10.43 -9.47
CA ASP A 24 -20.78 11.60 -10.36
C ASP A 24 -19.80 11.33 -11.52
N THR A 25 -18.70 10.64 -11.22
CA THR A 25 -17.67 10.28 -12.21
C THR A 25 -18.17 9.25 -13.23
N LEU A 26 -18.88 8.22 -12.75
CA LEU A 26 -19.42 7.15 -13.59
C LEU A 26 -20.79 7.50 -14.18
N ARG A 27 -21.45 8.55 -13.69
CA ARG A 27 -22.83 8.95 -14.05
C ARG A 27 -23.78 7.75 -13.99
N ILE A 28 -23.81 7.11 -12.84
CA ILE A 28 -24.64 5.96 -12.50
C ILE A 28 -25.54 6.32 -11.31
N SER A 29 -26.48 5.47 -10.95
CA SER A 29 -27.30 5.63 -9.75
C SER A 29 -26.60 5.08 -8.50
N ASP A 30 -27.08 5.46 -7.32
CA ASP A 30 -26.48 5.06 -6.03
C ASP A 30 -26.46 3.53 -5.84
N ASP A 31 -27.50 2.84 -6.33
CA ASP A 31 -27.62 1.38 -6.32
C ASP A 31 -26.62 0.68 -7.25
N GLU A 32 -26.08 1.37 -8.24
CA GLU A 32 -25.12 0.81 -9.19
C GLU A 32 -23.66 1.05 -8.82
N VAL A 33 -23.37 1.87 -7.80
CA VAL A 33 -22.00 2.27 -7.44
C VAL A 33 -21.13 1.05 -7.15
N GLU A 34 -21.60 0.14 -6.29
CA GLU A 34 -20.87 -1.08 -5.93
C GLU A 34 -20.65 -1.98 -7.14
N THR A 35 -21.66 -2.12 -8.00
CA THR A 35 -21.56 -2.89 -9.24
C THR A 35 -20.52 -2.29 -10.18
N GLY A 36 -20.44 -0.96 -10.26
CA GLY A 36 -19.41 -0.24 -11.03
C GLY A 36 -18.00 -0.51 -10.51
N VAL A 37 -17.85 -0.58 -9.19
CA VAL A 37 -16.56 -0.83 -8.52
C VAL A 37 -16.14 -2.29 -8.72
N VAL A 38 -17.06 -3.24 -8.54
CA VAL A 38 -16.80 -4.66 -8.81
C VAL A 38 -16.36 -4.86 -10.25
N LYS A 39 -16.96 -4.14 -11.21
CA LYS A 39 -16.51 -4.16 -12.62
C LYS A 39 -15.08 -3.60 -12.79
N ALA A 40 -14.71 -2.54 -12.07
CA ALA A 40 -13.35 -2.01 -12.10
C ALA A 40 -12.30 -2.99 -11.52
N ILE A 41 -12.65 -3.67 -10.41
CA ILE A 41 -11.80 -4.70 -9.78
C ILE A 41 -11.66 -5.91 -10.71
N THR A 42 -12.78 -6.39 -11.27
CA THR A 42 -12.79 -7.53 -12.19
C THR A 42 -11.97 -7.25 -13.44
N ALA A 43 -11.99 -6.00 -13.93
CA ALA A 43 -11.16 -5.55 -15.04
C ALA A 43 -9.67 -5.33 -14.67
N LYS A 44 -9.27 -5.62 -13.42
CA LYS A 44 -7.90 -5.43 -12.90
C LYS A 44 -7.38 -4.00 -13.03
N LEU A 45 -8.30 -3.05 -12.95
CA LEU A 45 -7.96 -1.63 -13.03
C LEU A 45 -7.61 -1.05 -11.66
N ILE A 46 -8.22 -1.59 -10.60
CA ILE A 46 -8.08 -1.14 -9.22
C ILE A 46 -8.12 -2.36 -8.29
N ASP A 47 -7.24 -2.41 -7.31
CA ASP A 47 -7.39 -3.25 -6.12
C ASP A 47 -7.94 -2.38 -4.98
N SER A 48 -9.14 -2.69 -4.50
CA SER A 48 -9.79 -1.90 -3.46
C SER A 48 -10.68 -2.72 -2.53
N LYS A 49 -11.03 -2.13 -1.39
CA LYS A 49 -12.02 -2.62 -0.44
C LYS A 49 -13.14 -1.59 -0.30
N MET A 50 -14.37 -2.06 -0.15
CA MET A 50 -15.53 -1.20 0.06
C MET A 50 -15.84 -1.08 1.55
N ASP A 51 -15.93 0.16 2.03
CA ASP A 51 -16.49 0.49 3.33
C ASP A 51 -17.88 1.11 3.11
N GLN A 52 -18.87 0.22 3.10
CA GLN A 52 -20.25 0.59 2.84
C GLN A 52 -20.84 1.43 3.98
N MET A 53 -20.37 1.29 5.22
CA MET A 53 -20.88 2.07 6.36
C MET A 53 -20.51 3.54 6.21
N ASN A 54 -19.26 3.81 5.84
CA ASN A 54 -18.76 5.17 5.62
C ASN A 54 -18.97 5.67 4.19
N GLN A 55 -19.57 4.85 3.30
CA GLN A 55 -19.79 5.18 1.88
C GLN A 55 -18.48 5.59 1.17
N VAL A 56 -17.39 4.86 1.43
CA VAL A 56 -16.07 5.10 0.83
C VAL A 56 -15.44 3.82 0.31
N ILE A 57 -14.55 3.96 -0.66
CA ILE A 57 -13.75 2.88 -1.22
C ILE A 57 -12.31 3.12 -0.92
N ILE A 58 -11.69 2.14 -0.28
CA ILE A 58 -10.28 2.16 0.09
C ILE A 58 -9.48 1.49 -1.02
N VAL A 59 -8.79 2.29 -1.82
CA VAL A 59 -7.93 1.87 -2.91
C VAL A 59 -6.56 1.51 -2.38
N SER A 60 -6.17 0.26 -2.61
CA SER A 60 -4.84 -0.26 -2.26
C SER A 60 -3.85 -0.09 -3.41
N ARG A 61 -4.32 -0.25 -4.64
CA ARG A 61 -3.51 -0.10 -5.85
C ARG A 61 -4.38 0.32 -7.03
N CYS A 62 -3.86 1.19 -7.86
CA CYS A 62 -4.41 1.50 -9.18
C CYS A 62 -3.43 1.09 -10.28
N THR A 63 -3.98 0.74 -11.44
CA THR A 63 -3.19 0.56 -12.66
C THR A 63 -2.87 1.93 -13.26
N GLU A 64 -1.58 2.29 -13.27
CA GLU A 64 -1.08 3.50 -13.92
C GLU A 64 -1.30 3.42 -15.44
N ARG A 65 -2.01 4.39 -16.01
CA ARG A 65 -2.26 4.44 -17.46
C ARG A 65 -1.05 4.80 -18.29
N VAL A 66 -0.24 5.69 -17.75
CA VAL A 66 0.95 6.22 -18.41
C VAL A 66 2.11 5.98 -17.47
N PHE A 67 3.07 5.22 -17.93
CA PHE A 67 4.30 4.97 -17.19
C PHE A 67 5.42 5.79 -17.82
N GLY A 68 5.66 6.97 -17.26
CA GLY A 68 6.65 7.93 -17.76
C GLY A 68 7.73 8.23 -16.72
N GLN A 69 8.41 9.36 -16.93
CA GLN A 69 9.54 9.76 -16.11
C GLN A 69 9.18 9.93 -14.63
N GLN A 70 8.01 10.50 -14.32
CA GLN A 70 7.57 10.72 -12.94
C GLN A 70 7.32 9.40 -12.20
N GLN A 71 6.75 8.41 -12.88
CA GLN A 71 6.54 7.07 -12.35
C GLN A 71 7.88 6.36 -12.11
N TRP A 72 8.86 6.51 -13.01
CA TRP A 72 10.22 6.00 -12.83
C TRP A 72 10.94 6.61 -11.64
N LEU A 73 10.84 7.93 -11.46
CA LEU A 73 11.42 8.63 -10.31
C LEU A 73 10.79 8.16 -9.00
N THR A 74 9.45 8.04 -8.97
CA THR A 74 8.70 7.53 -7.82
C THR A 74 9.11 6.09 -7.48
N LEU A 75 9.23 5.22 -8.49
CA LEU A 75 9.67 3.85 -8.32
C LEU A 75 11.10 3.77 -7.77
N THR A 76 12.01 4.57 -8.33
CA THR A 76 13.41 4.62 -7.90
C THR A 76 13.52 5.06 -6.44
N SER A 77 12.77 6.10 -6.05
CA SER A 77 12.70 6.56 -4.66
C SER A 77 12.17 5.46 -3.73
N LYS A 78 11.06 4.80 -4.09
CA LYS A 78 10.49 3.69 -3.32
C LYS A 78 11.48 2.53 -3.14
N LEU A 79 12.21 2.16 -4.19
CA LEU A 79 13.22 1.11 -4.13
C LEU A 79 14.42 1.50 -3.26
N ALA A 80 14.86 2.76 -3.32
CA ALA A 80 15.94 3.27 -2.47
C ALA A 80 15.53 3.23 -0.98
N THR A 81 14.32 3.66 -0.66
CA THR A 81 13.76 3.55 0.71
C THR A 81 13.67 2.10 1.16
N LEU A 82 13.15 1.20 0.32
CA LEU A 82 13.06 -0.23 0.65
C LEU A 82 14.45 -0.82 0.94
N LYS A 83 15.45 -0.49 0.12
CA LYS A 83 16.84 -0.91 0.34
C LYS A 83 17.37 -0.42 1.68
N GLY A 84 17.13 0.86 2.02
CA GLY A 84 17.52 1.43 3.31
C GLY A 84 16.83 0.73 4.49
N ASN A 85 15.54 0.45 4.38
CA ASN A 85 14.78 -0.26 5.41
C ASN A 85 15.32 -1.67 5.64
N ILE A 86 15.64 -2.42 4.58
CA ILE A 86 16.24 -3.76 4.68
C ILE A 86 17.61 -3.69 5.35
N ALA A 87 18.45 -2.71 4.98
CA ALA A 87 19.76 -2.53 5.62
C ALA A 87 19.63 -2.23 7.12
N ASN A 88 18.67 -1.38 7.51
CA ASN A 88 18.40 -1.07 8.91
C ASN A 88 17.95 -2.30 9.70
N VAL A 89 17.07 -3.13 9.13
CA VAL A 89 16.64 -4.39 9.76
C VAL A 89 17.82 -5.34 9.95
N ILE A 90 18.68 -5.50 8.93
CA ILE A 90 19.89 -6.33 9.02
C ILE A 90 20.82 -5.83 10.14
N ASN A 91 21.09 -4.53 10.18
CA ASN A 91 21.94 -3.93 11.21
C ASN A 91 21.38 -4.14 12.62
N THR A 92 20.05 -4.00 12.77
CA THR A 92 19.36 -4.20 14.06
C THR A 92 19.50 -5.66 14.52
N ILE A 93 19.32 -6.62 13.61
CA ILE A 93 19.48 -8.05 13.92
C ILE A 93 20.94 -8.36 14.32
N GLN A 94 21.91 -7.80 13.60
CA GLN A 94 23.33 -8.01 13.90
C GLN A 94 23.76 -7.41 15.25
N ALA A 95 23.29 -6.20 15.57
CA ALA A 95 23.55 -5.54 16.85
C ALA A 95 22.94 -6.32 18.03
N ASN A 96 21.74 -6.87 17.86
CA ASN A 96 21.11 -7.71 18.88
C ASN A 96 21.84 -9.04 19.07
N LYS A 97 22.31 -9.67 17.97
CA LYS A 97 23.08 -10.92 18.04
C LYS A 97 24.42 -10.76 18.78
N THR A 98 25.11 -9.64 18.59
CA THR A 98 26.36 -9.35 19.32
C THR A 98 26.13 -9.05 20.81
N THR A 99 24.93 -8.60 21.18
CA THR A 99 24.56 -8.38 22.59
C THR A 99 24.27 -9.70 23.31
N GLU A 100 23.70 -10.70 22.62
CA GLU A 100 23.47 -12.04 23.20
C GLU A 100 24.78 -12.81 23.46
N GLU A 101 25.78 -12.72 22.58
CA GLU A 101 27.11 -13.34 22.81
C GLU A 101 27.91 -12.65 23.94
N GLY A 102 27.53 -11.42 24.33
CA GLY A 102 28.16 -10.67 25.43
C GLY A 102 27.61 -10.97 26.84
N THR A 103 26.58 -11.83 26.98
CA THR A 103 25.93 -12.12 28.28
C THR A 103 26.33 -13.47 28.88
N GLN A 104 27.48 -14.03 28.50
CA GLN A 104 28.13 -15.08 29.30
C GLN A 104 29.57 -14.72 29.67
N PRO A 105 29.78 -14.15 30.88
CA PRO A 105 31.01 -14.35 31.63
C PRO A 105 30.73 -15.17 32.89
N ALA A 106 31.20 -16.41 32.87
CA ALA A 106 31.96 -17.07 33.94
C ALA A 106 31.60 -16.73 35.40
N GLN A 107 30.64 -17.45 36.00
CA GLN A 107 30.64 -17.70 37.46
C GLN A 107 30.15 -19.12 37.76
N GLY A 108 31.07 -20.07 37.61
CA GLY A 108 30.87 -21.48 37.95
C GLY A 108 32.17 -22.11 38.41
N LEU A 109 32.94 -21.42 39.25
CA LEU A 109 34.08 -22.03 39.92
C LEU A 109 34.15 -21.57 41.38
N MET A 110 34.26 -22.56 42.26
CA MET A 110 34.59 -22.50 43.70
C MET A 110 33.46 -22.11 44.66
N ILE A 111 32.80 -23.10 45.27
CA ILE A 111 32.79 -23.26 46.75
C ILE A 111 32.89 -24.76 47.06
N ARG A 112 33.73 -25.02 48.06
CA ARG A 112 34.27 -26.26 48.60
C ARG A 112 33.27 -27.06 49.43
#